data_AF-A0A4U0VGV3-F1
#
_entry.id   AF-A0A4U0VGV3-F1
#
_cell.length_a   1.000
_cell.length_b   1.000
_cell.length_c   1.000
_cell.angle_alpha   90.00
_cell.angle_beta   90.00
_cell.angle_gamma   90.00
#
_symmetry.space_group_name_H-M   'P 1'
#
loop_
_entity.id
_entity.type
_entity.pdbx_description
1 polymer ?
#
loop_
_entity_poly.entity_id
_entity_poly.type
_entity_poly.pdbx_seq_one_letter_code
_entity_poly.pdbx_strand_id
1 'polypeptide(L)'
;TRVVEELFTAYFEEEKDITSHEVLQQAGERAGLDAAEVRDWLASDKGGPEVDREVASAKSQFISGVPNFTVQEKYVIEGAEDPSAFVQIFERLKAGEAQGGERNLGQTC
;
A
#
# COMPACT_ATOMS: atom_id res chain seq x y z
N THR A 1 7.08 -0.93 -5.27
CA THR A 1 7.16 -2.04 -6.26
C THR A 1 7.45 -1.40 -7.59
N ARG A 2 8.29 -2.02 -8.44
CA ARG A 2 8.76 -1.38 -9.70
C ARG A 2 7.60 -0.88 -10.60
N VAL A 3 6.51 -1.64 -10.70
CA VAL A 3 5.32 -1.22 -11.48
C VAL A 3 4.67 0.05 -10.91
N VAL A 4 4.55 0.16 -9.59
CA VAL A 4 3.96 1.36 -8.96
C VAL A 4 4.83 2.60 -9.20
N GLU A 5 6.15 2.44 -9.12
CA GLU A 5 7.10 3.52 -9.43
C GLU A 5 6.95 3.97 -10.90
N GLU A 6 6.92 3.03 -11.85
CA GLU A 6 6.72 3.35 -13.27
C GLU A 6 5.38 4.03 -13.56
N LEU A 7 4.31 3.66 -12.86
CA LEU A 7 3.00 4.30 -12.97
C LEU A 7 3.01 5.72 -12.38
N PHE A 8 3.68 5.92 -11.24
CA PHE A 8 3.83 7.24 -10.64
C PHE A 8 4.67 8.17 -11.51
N THR A 9 5.79 7.70 -12.06
CA THR A 9 6.59 8.48 -13.01
C THR A 9 5.78 8.82 -14.26
N ALA A 10 5.07 7.85 -14.84
CA ALA A 10 4.23 8.10 -16.01
C ALA A 10 3.17 9.19 -15.75
N TYR A 11 2.51 9.16 -14.59
CA TYR A 11 1.44 10.12 -14.27
C TYR A 11 1.96 11.47 -13.77
N PHE A 12 2.84 11.48 -12.77
CA PHE A 12 3.25 12.69 -12.06
C PHE A 12 4.42 13.43 -12.71
N GLU A 13 5.28 12.73 -13.45
CA GLU A 13 6.49 13.32 -14.05
C GLU A 13 6.39 13.47 -15.57
N GLU A 14 5.72 12.53 -16.24
CA GLU A 14 5.65 12.48 -17.71
C GLU A 14 4.29 12.92 -18.29
N GLU A 15 3.31 13.23 -17.44
CA GLU A 15 1.94 13.65 -17.81
C GLU A 15 1.23 12.66 -18.77
N LYS A 16 1.53 11.37 -18.66
CA LYS A 16 0.90 10.32 -19.48
C LYS A 16 -0.46 9.90 -18.93
N ASP A 17 -1.34 9.48 -19.84
CA ASP A 17 -2.65 8.95 -19.51
C ASP A 17 -2.57 7.50 -18.99
N ILE A 18 -2.69 7.33 -17.68
CA ILE A 18 -2.71 6.02 -17.01
C ILE A 18 -4.04 5.26 -17.15
N THR A 19 -5.01 5.79 -17.91
CA THR A 19 -6.21 5.04 -18.33
C THR A 19 -5.99 4.31 -19.66
N SER A 20 -4.89 4.60 -20.37
CA SER A 20 -4.53 3.94 -21.63
C SER A 20 -3.81 2.61 -21.40
N HIS A 21 -4.34 1.53 -21.99
CA HIS A 21 -3.70 0.21 -21.96
C HIS A 21 -2.28 0.22 -22.55
N GLU A 22 -2.01 1.08 -23.54
CA GLU A 22 -0.67 1.21 -24.12
C GLU A 22 0.33 1.76 -23.09
N VAL A 23 -0.05 2.80 -22.34
CA VAL A 23 0.79 3.38 -21.28
C VAL A 23 1.01 2.37 -20.16
N LEU A 24 -0.04 1.65 -19.76
CA LEU A 24 0.05 0.60 -18.73
C LEU A 24 0.95 -0.55 -19.16
N GLN A 25 0.88 -0.98 -20.43
CA GLN A 25 1.76 -2.02 -20.97
C GLN A 25 3.23 -1.57 -20.93
N GLN A 26 3.52 -0.36 -21.41
CA GLN A 26 4.89 0.18 -21.38
C GLN A 26 5.43 0.29 -19.94
N ALA A 27 4.61 0.71 -18.98
CA ALA A 27 5.00 0.77 -17.57
C ALA A 27 5.31 -0.63 -17.00
N GLY A 28 4.50 -1.64 -17.34
CA GLY A 28 4.75 -3.04 -16.96
C GLY A 28 6.06 -3.58 -17.54
N GLU A 29 6.33 -3.32 -18.82
CA GLU A 29 7.57 -3.73 -19.48
C GLU A 29 8.81 -3.08 -18.85
N ARG A 30 8.77 -1.76 -18.58
CA ARG A 30 9.87 -1.05 -17.88
C ARG A 30 10.11 -1.58 -16.47
N ALA A 31 9.04 -2.00 -15.78
CA ALA A 31 9.12 -2.66 -14.49
C ALA A 31 9.64 -4.12 -14.55
N GLY A 32 9.88 -4.64 -15.75
CA GLY A 32 10.47 -5.96 -16.03
C GLY A 32 9.47 -7.09 -16.21
N LEU A 33 8.20 -6.80 -16.51
CA LEU A 33 7.18 -7.79 -16.85
C LEU A 33 7.23 -8.15 -18.34
N ASP A 34 6.73 -9.33 -18.70
CA ASP A 34 6.60 -9.75 -20.10
C ASP A 34 5.46 -8.98 -20.80
N ALA A 35 5.73 -8.44 -21.99
CA ALA A 35 4.79 -7.63 -22.74
C ALA A 35 3.49 -8.38 -23.10
N ALA A 36 3.60 -9.67 -23.46
CA ALA A 36 2.44 -10.47 -23.82
C ALA A 36 1.59 -10.78 -22.59
N GLU A 37 2.23 -11.12 -21.47
CA GLU A 37 1.53 -11.34 -20.20
C GLU A 37 0.78 -10.09 -19.72
N VAL A 38 1.41 -8.92 -19.77
CA VAL A 38 0.77 -7.65 -19.37
C VAL A 38 -0.42 -7.33 -20.26
N ARG A 39 -0.27 -7.46 -21.59
CA ARG A 39 -1.36 -7.23 -22.53
C ARG A 39 -2.54 -8.18 -22.29
N ASP A 40 -2.25 -9.47 -22.10
CA ASP A 40 -3.28 -10.48 -21.87
C ASP A 40 -3.99 -10.29 -20.52
N TRP A 41 -3.26 -9.80 -19.50
CA TRP A 41 -3.83 -9.43 -18.21
C TRP A 41 -4.73 -8.19 -18.32
N LEU A 42 -4.26 -7.13 -18.97
CA LEU A 42 -5.03 -5.89 -19.18
C LEU A 42 -6.28 -6.13 -20.04
N ALA A 43 -6.24 -7.09 -20.97
CA ALA A 43 -7.41 -7.50 -21.73
C ALA A 43 -8.41 -8.37 -20.93
N SER A 44 -8.09 -8.71 -19.68
CA SER A 44 -8.91 -9.54 -18.81
C SER A 44 -9.43 -8.73 -17.62
N ASP A 45 -10.53 -9.20 -17.02
CA ASP A 45 -11.12 -8.57 -15.83
C ASP A 45 -10.55 -9.15 -14.51
N LYS A 46 -9.42 -9.86 -14.55
CA LYS A 46 -8.93 -10.67 -13.41
C LYS A 46 -8.62 -9.85 -12.16
N GLY A 47 -8.17 -8.59 -12.30
CA GLY A 47 -7.78 -7.74 -11.18
C GLY A 47 -8.92 -6.92 -10.56
N GLY A 48 -10.00 -6.64 -11.31
CA GLY A 48 -11.08 -5.75 -10.86
C GLY A 48 -11.74 -6.18 -9.54
N PRO A 49 -12.19 -7.43 -9.40
CA PRO A 49 -12.83 -7.91 -8.17
C PRO A 49 -11.95 -7.87 -6.93
N GLU A 50 -10.62 -7.97 -7.10
CA GLU A 50 -9.66 -7.87 -6.00
C GLU A 50 -9.52 -6.42 -5.53
N VAL A 51 -9.31 -5.50 -6.48
CA VAL A 51 -9.23 -4.05 -6.20
C VAL A 51 -10.52 -3.56 -5.52
N ASP A 52 -11.69 -3.96 -6.02
CA ASP A 52 -12.97 -3.58 -5.42
C ASP A 52 -13.11 -4.06 -3.97
N ARG A 53 -12.62 -5.28 -3.69
CA ARG A 53 -12.63 -5.85 -2.34
C ARG A 53 -11.70 -5.09 -1.40
N GLU A 54 -10.51 -4.72 -1.85
CA GLU A 54 -9.57 -3.94 -1.05
C GLU A 54 -10.13 -2.54 -0.75
N VAL A 55 -10.73 -1.87 -1.74
CA VAL A 55 -11.40 -0.58 -1.54
C VAL A 55 -12.57 -0.70 -0.55
N ALA A 56 -13.38 -1.76 -0.65
CA ALA A 56 -14.47 -2.01 0.28
C ALA A 56 -13.95 -2.26 1.71
N SER A 57 -12.87 -3.01 1.86
CA SER A 57 -12.20 -3.25 3.14
C SER A 57 -11.69 -1.95 3.75
N ALA A 58 -10.99 -1.12 2.99
CA ALA A 58 -10.48 0.18 3.45
C ALA A 58 -11.64 1.10 3.92
N LYS A 59 -12.72 1.18 3.15
CA LYS A 59 -13.93 1.94 3.54
C LYS A 59 -14.55 1.42 4.84
N SER A 60 -14.59 0.10 5.05
CA SER A 60 -15.11 -0.51 6.29
C SER A 60 -14.26 -0.16 7.52
N GLN A 61 -12.99 0.17 7.31
CA GLN A 61 -12.05 0.64 8.33
C GLN A 61 -12.07 2.17 8.48
N PHE A 62 -13.06 2.85 7.90
CA PHE A 62 -13.23 4.31 7.91
C PHE A 62 -12.09 5.09 7.24
N ILE A 63 -11.27 4.44 6.42
CA ILE A 63 -10.24 5.11 5.62
C ILE A 63 -10.93 5.91 4.53
N SER A 64 -10.79 7.23 4.60
CA SER A 64 -11.46 8.19 3.69
C SER A 64 -10.50 8.91 2.74
N GLY A 65 -9.20 8.70 2.88
CA GLY A 65 -8.17 9.33 2.06
C GLY A 65 -6.87 8.54 2.04
N VAL A 66 -6.02 8.86 1.06
CA VAL A 66 -4.70 8.25 0.85
C VAL A 66 -3.61 9.35 0.85
N PRO A 67 -2.35 9.01 1.22
CA PRO A 67 -1.91 7.71 1.71
C PRO A 67 -2.38 7.44 3.15
N ASN A 68 -2.58 6.17 3.49
CA ASN A 68 -2.91 5.71 4.85
C ASN A 68 -2.05 4.47 5.14
N PHE A 69 -1.37 4.47 6.28
CA PHE A 69 -0.48 3.38 6.68
C PHE A 69 -0.95 2.77 7.99
N THR A 70 -1.09 1.45 8.02
CA THR A 70 -1.33 0.69 9.24
C THR A 70 -0.09 -0.13 9.58
N VAL A 71 0.47 0.07 10.78
CA VAL A 71 1.69 -0.60 11.26
C VAL A 71 1.33 -1.57 12.39
N GLN A 72 1.58 -2.86 12.17
CA GLN A 72 1.25 -3.98 13.08
C GLN A 72 -0.19 -3.94 13.63
N GLU A 73 -1.16 -3.47 12.84
CA GLU A 73 -2.58 -3.32 13.27
C GLU A 73 -2.78 -2.46 14.54
N LYS A 74 -1.75 -1.71 14.98
CA LYS A 74 -1.73 -0.96 16.24
C LYS A 74 -1.66 0.55 16.03
N TYR A 75 -0.95 0.97 15.00
CA TYR A 75 -0.73 2.38 14.70
C TYR A 75 -1.22 2.70 13.31
N VAL A 76 -2.00 3.77 13.18
CA VAL A 76 -2.48 4.31 11.91
C VAL A 76 -1.83 5.67 11.70
N ILE A 77 -1.28 5.89 10.50
CA ILE A 77 -0.72 7.16 10.05
C ILE A 77 -1.55 7.59 8.85
N GLU A 78 -2.19 8.74 8.96
CA GLU A 78 -3.08 9.28 7.92
C GLU A 78 -2.38 10.42 7.18
N GLY A 79 -2.35 10.36 5.86
CA GLY A 79 -1.74 11.38 5.02
C GLY A 79 -0.22 11.22 4.83
N ALA A 80 0.35 12.16 4.07
CA ALA A 80 1.77 12.22 3.79
C ALA A 80 2.51 12.92 4.94
N GLU A 81 2.58 12.24 6.08
CA GLU A 81 3.26 12.72 7.28
C GLU A 81 4.79 12.79 7.13
N ASP A 82 5.42 13.62 7.96
CA ASP A 82 6.88 13.73 8.00
C ASP A 82 7.53 12.38 8.32
N PRO A 83 8.70 12.05 7.73
CA PRO A 83 9.41 10.81 8.04
C PRO A 83 9.69 10.61 9.53
N SER A 84 9.80 11.70 10.30
CA SER A 84 10.01 11.66 11.75
C SER A 84 8.85 10.98 12.50
N ALA A 85 7.61 11.10 12.04
CA ALA A 85 6.46 10.42 12.62
C ALA A 85 6.57 8.90 12.50
N PHE A 86 7.01 8.42 11.33
CA PHE A 86 7.26 6.99 11.09
C PHE A 86 8.39 6.47 11.99
N VAL A 87 9.50 7.21 12.09
CA VAL A 87 10.64 6.83 12.95
C VAL A 87 10.20 6.66 14.41
N GLN A 88 9.43 7.62 14.96
CA GLN A 88 8.94 7.53 16.34
C GLN A 88 8.05 6.30 16.58
N ILE A 89 7.18 5.97 15.62
CA ILE A 89 6.32 4.78 15.70
C ILE A 89 7.17 3.50 15.69
N PHE A 90 8.16 3.41 14.81
CA PHE A 90 9.06 2.26 14.73
C PHE A 90 9.92 2.11 15.99
N GLU A 91 10.42 3.21 16.56
CA GLU A 91 11.15 3.20 17.83
C GLU A 91 10.27 2.70 18.98
N ARG A 92 9.01 3.15 19.05
CA ARG A 92 8.05 2.71 20.06
C ARG A 92 7.71 1.23 19.94
N LEU A 93 7.53 0.72 18.72
CA LEU A 93 7.30 -0.70 18.46
C LEU A 93 8.50 -1.55 18.90
N LYS A 94 9.71 -1.15 18.51
CA LYS A 94 10.96 -1.83 18.91
C LYS A 94 11.13 -1.86 20.43
N ALA A 95 10.80 -0.77 21.13
CA ALA A 95 10.89 -0.71 22.59
C ALA A 95 9.81 -1.54 23.29
N GLY A 96 8.59 -1.59 22.74
CA GLY A 96 7.48 -2.39 23.27
C GLY A 96 7.67 -3.90 23.09
N GLU A 97 8.30 -4.34 22.00
CA GLU A 97 8.69 -5.74 21.80
C GLU A 97 9.76 -6.21 22.80
N ALA A 98 10.59 -5.29 23.33
CA ALA A 98 11.55 -5.58 24.38
C ALA A 98 10.92 -5.79 25.78
N GLN A 99 9.62 -5.50 25.95
CA GLN A 99 8.88 -5.68 27.22
C GLN A 99 7.78 -6.76 27.14
N GLY A 100 7.80 -7.60 26.10
CA GLY A 100 6.83 -8.69 25.87
C GLY A 100 7.03 -9.96 26.71
N GLY A 101 7.54 -9.86 27.93
CA GLY A 101 7.62 -10.94 28.91
C GLY A 101 6.78 -10.60 30.15
N GLU A 102 5.86 -11.50 30.51
CA GLU A 102 4.98 -11.46 31.70
C GLU A 102 3.87 -10.41 31.71
N ARG A 103 2.68 -10.82 31.22
CA ARG A 103 1.42 -10.33 31.78
C ARG A 103 0.88 -11.36 32.76
N ASN A 104 1.35 -11.29 34.01
CA ASN A 104 0.61 -11.83 35.14
C ASN A 104 -0.62 -10.94 35.37
N LEU A 105 -1.79 -11.38 34.91
CA LEU A 105 -3.07 -10.87 35.42
C LEU A 105 -3.73 -11.96 36.28
N GLY A 106 -3.14 -12.16 37.44
CA GLY A 106 -3.76 -12.81 38.58
C GLY A 106 -3.49 -11.95 39.81
N GLN A 107 -4.31 -10.91 40.03
CA GLN A 107 -4.70 -10.42 41.36
C GLN A 107 -5.62 -9.19 41.28
N THR A 108 -6.75 -9.33 41.99
CA THR A 108 -7.71 -8.33 42.50
C THR A 108 -8.59 -7.58 41.47
N CYS A 109 -9.92 -7.57 41.57
CA CYS A 109 -10.81 -7.81 42.71
C CYS A 109 -11.56 -9.16 42.70
#